data_AF-M7ZX57-F1
#
_entry.id   AF-M7ZX57-F1
#
_cell.length_a   1.000
_cell.length_b   1.000
_cell.length_c   1.000
_cell.angle_alpha   90.00
_cell.angle_beta   90.00
_cell.angle_gamma   90.00
#
_symmetry.space_group_name_H-M   'P 1'
#
loop_
_entity.id
_entity.type
_entity.pdbx_description
1 polymer ?
#
loop_
_entity_poly.entity_id
_entity_poly.type
_entity_poly.pdbx_seq_one_letter_code
_entity_poly.pdbx_strand_id
1 'polypeptide(L)'
;MEINPPNFLPRQLPDGDGARPEVESAATASSSFADAFRDAANLSAGRFQYAVPGFWMIKKALNLGSERRLRESIAMVHGFADRIIRSRREEMDVGCEKHDLLSRFMVSQGESYTETALRDAVISFLLAGRETTSSALTWFFWLLSSRPDVERRIRDEVAASVWGADALAYRPERWLDPAEGTFRPESPFRYMAFHAGPRICLGKEMAYIQMKSIVACVLEEFELAVDGAYRPRQVTSLTLRMADGLPVRVKARVN
;
A
#
# COMPACT_ATOMS: atom_id res chain seq x y z
N MET A 1 8.70 -34.17 38.82
CA MET A 1 7.75 -34.55 37.76
C MET A 1 7.89 -33.49 36.68
N GLU A 2 8.93 -33.62 35.85
CA GLU A 2 9.23 -32.71 34.75
C GLU A 2 8.38 -33.09 33.54
N ILE A 3 7.65 -32.13 32.98
CA ILE A 3 6.84 -32.32 31.78
C ILE A 3 7.66 -31.75 30.62
N ASN A 4 8.23 -32.65 29.81
CA ASN A 4 8.94 -32.29 28.58
C ASN A 4 7.95 -31.75 27.53
N PRO A 5 8.29 -30.70 26.75
CA PRO A 5 7.48 -30.26 25.63
C PRO A 5 7.55 -31.26 24.45
N PRO A 6 6.54 -31.32 23.57
CA PRO A 6 6.51 -32.30 22.49
C PRO A 6 7.53 -31.95 21.39
N ASN A 7 8.34 -32.93 21.01
CA ASN A 7 9.18 -32.92 19.81
C ASN A 7 8.29 -32.82 18.56
N PHE A 8 8.37 -31.71 17.84
CA PHE A 8 7.78 -31.56 16.51
C PHE A 8 8.87 -31.60 15.44
N LEU A 9 9.03 -32.76 14.82
CA LEU A 9 9.80 -32.88 13.57
C LEU A 9 8.96 -32.28 12.42
N PRO A 10 9.58 -31.55 11.47
CA PRO A 10 8.88 -31.04 10.29
C PRO A 10 8.44 -32.20 9.39
N ARG A 11 7.13 -32.24 9.10
CA ARG A 11 6.53 -33.19 8.15
C ARG A 11 6.93 -32.75 6.73
N GLN A 12 7.77 -33.56 6.05
CA GLN A 12 8.08 -33.35 4.64
C GLN A 12 6.79 -33.50 3.81
N LEU A 13 6.49 -32.48 2.98
CA LEU A 13 5.47 -32.58 1.93
C LEU A 13 6.01 -33.48 0.80
N PRO A 14 5.16 -34.29 0.13
CA PRO A 14 5.59 -35.12 -0.97
C PRO A 14 5.93 -34.28 -2.21
N ASP A 15 7.07 -34.59 -2.83
CA ASP A 15 7.50 -34.06 -4.12
C ASP A 15 6.51 -34.50 -5.22
N GLY A 16 5.91 -33.51 -5.88
CA GLY A 16 5.02 -33.70 -7.02
C GLY A 16 5.42 -32.76 -8.14
N ASP A 17 6.26 -33.27 -9.05
CA ASP A 17 6.58 -32.65 -10.34
C ASP A 17 5.30 -32.42 -11.14
N GLY A 18 5.00 -31.16 -11.41
CA GLY A 18 3.87 -30.72 -12.21
C GLY A 18 4.01 -29.24 -12.53
N ALA A 19 4.48 -28.95 -13.74
CA ALA A 19 4.75 -27.61 -14.26
C ALA A 19 3.64 -26.60 -13.91
N ARG A 20 4.03 -25.49 -13.26
CA ARG A 20 3.22 -24.27 -13.13
C ARG A 20 3.95 -23.07 -13.74
N PRO A 21 3.99 -22.90 -15.07
CA PRO A 21 4.61 -21.74 -15.69
C PRO A 21 3.52 -20.73 -16.05
N GLU A 22 3.18 -19.80 -15.15
CA GLU A 22 2.49 -18.54 -15.52
C GLU A 22 2.32 -17.57 -14.33
N VAL A 23 2.18 -18.07 -13.10
CA VAL A 23 1.98 -17.23 -11.89
C VAL A 23 3.28 -16.55 -11.41
N GLU A 24 4.43 -17.18 -11.66
CA GLU A 24 5.73 -16.71 -11.18
C GLU A 24 6.24 -15.46 -11.93
N SER A 25 5.85 -15.28 -13.20
CA SER A 25 6.25 -14.16 -14.06
C SER A 25 5.62 -12.82 -13.66
N ALA A 26 4.32 -12.81 -13.34
CA ALA A 26 3.63 -11.60 -12.90
C ALA A 26 4.07 -11.17 -11.49
N ALA A 27 4.29 -12.14 -10.59
CA ALA A 27 4.77 -11.88 -9.24
C ALA A 27 6.19 -11.27 -9.25
N THR A 28 7.11 -11.83 -10.04
CA THR A 28 8.49 -11.30 -10.19
C THR A 28 8.55 -9.96 -10.94
N ALA A 29 7.70 -9.74 -11.95
CA ALA A 29 7.57 -8.43 -12.59
C ALA A 29 7.01 -7.37 -11.64
N SER A 30 6.08 -7.75 -10.75
CA SER A 30 5.52 -6.83 -9.75
C SER A 30 6.51 -6.51 -8.62
N SER A 31 7.35 -7.47 -8.22
CA SER A 31 8.40 -7.27 -7.20
C SER A 31 9.53 -6.39 -7.73
N SER A 32 9.99 -6.62 -8.96
CA SER A 32 11.02 -5.78 -9.59
C SER A 32 10.59 -4.31 -9.74
N PHE A 33 9.35 -4.05 -10.15
CA PHE A 33 8.80 -2.69 -10.14
C PHE A 33 8.72 -2.11 -8.72
N ALA A 34 8.22 -2.87 -7.75
CA ALA A 34 8.10 -2.41 -6.36
C ALA A 34 9.43 -1.98 -5.76
N ASP A 35 10.49 -2.74 -6.02
CA ASP A 35 11.82 -2.47 -5.52
C ASP A 35 12.46 -1.28 -6.23
N ALA A 36 12.34 -1.19 -7.56
CA ALA A 36 12.78 0.00 -8.32
C ALA A 36 12.04 1.27 -7.86
N PHE A 37 10.75 1.17 -7.57
CA PHE A 37 9.95 2.28 -7.09
C PHE A 37 10.41 2.75 -5.70
N ARG A 38 10.63 1.80 -4.79
CA ARG A 38 11.15 2.07 -3.44
C ARG A 38 12.56 2.66 -3.48
N ASP A 39 13.41 2.14 -4.36
CA ASP A 39 14.76 2.63 -4.58
C ASP A 39 14.75 4.06 -5.12
N ALA A 40 13.92 4.34 -6.13
CA ALA A 40 13.78 5.68 -6.69
C ALA A 40 13.36 6.69 -5.62
N ALA A 41 12.37 6.35 -4.78
CA ALA A 41 11.90 7.21 -3.69
C ALA A 41 12.98 7.41 -2.61
N ASN A 42 13.59 6.33 -2.09
CA ASN A 42 14.58 6.39 -1.02
C ASN A 42 15.87 7.12 -1.46
N LEU A 43 16.38 6.82 -2.66
CA LEU A 43 17.60 7.45 -3.17
C LEU A 43 17.36 8.92 -3.50
N SER A 44 16.17 9.28 -3.98
CA SER A 44 15.79 10.69 -4.18
C SER A 44 15.68 11.44 -2.86
N ALA A 45 15.05 10.86 -1.83
CA ALA A 45 14.96 11.45 -0.50
C ALA A 45 16.34 11.54 0.19
N GLY A 46 17.19 10.53 0.00
CA GLY A 46 18.56 10.50 0.53
C GLY A 46 19.45 11.62 -0.01
N ARG A 47 19.08 12.28 -1.11
CA ARG A 47 19.80 13.48 -1.59
C ARG A 47 19.77 14.63 -0.59
N PHE A 48 18.74 14.73 0.24
CA PHE A 48 18.64 15.72 1.31
C PHE A 48 19.51 15.40 2.53
N GLN A 49 20.05 14.19 2.61
CA GLN A 49 20.85 13.69 3.74
C GLN A 49 22.36 13.64 3.44
N TYR A 50 22.81 14.06 2.26
CA TYR A 50 24.24 14.13 1.97
C TYR A 50 24.92 15.19 2.84
N ALA A 51 26.01 14.79 3.51
CA ALA A 51 26.81 15.67 4.36
C ALA A 51 27.36 16.91 3.63
N VAL A 52 27.61 16.77 2.31
CA VAL A 52 28.07 17.88 1.46
C VAL A 52 26.97 18.21 0.45
N PRO A 53 26.32 19.38 0.56
CA PRO A 53 25.37 19.86 -0.43
C PRO A 53 26.00 19.83 -1.84
N GLY A 54 25.29 19.22 -2.79
CA GLY A 54 25.72 19.16 -4.19
C GLY A 54 26.69 18.03 -4.57
N PHE A 55 27.23 17.25 -3.62
CA PHE A 55 28.07 16.08 -3.94
C PHE A 55 27.35 15.04 -4.81
N TRP A 56 26.04 14.91 -4.63
CA TRP A 56 25.19 14.07 -5.46
C TRP A 56 25.18 14.49 -6.94
N MET A 57 25.39 15.78 -7.27
CA MET A 57 25.47 16.24 -8.65
C MET A 57 26.72 15.69 -9.35
N ILE A 58 27.84 15.62 -8.64
CA ILE A 58 29.08 14.99 -9.14
C ILE A 58 28.85 13.49 -9.35
N LYS A 59 28.26 12.81 -8.36
CA LYS A 59 27.91 11.38 -8.49
C LYS A 59 26.94 11.12 -9.65
N LYS A 60 26.01 12.04 -9.90
CA LYS A 60 25.06 12.00 -11.01
C LYS A 60 25.75 12.22 -12.36
N ALA A 61 26.64 13.20 -12.44
CA ALA A 61 27.43 13.48 -13.65
C ALA A 61 28.33 12.29 -14.02
N LEU A 62 28.98 11.68 -13.03
CA LEU A 62 29.84 10.51 -13.23
C LEU A 62 29.07 9.19 -13.33
N ASN A 63 27.76 9.19 -13.11
CA ASN A 63 26.91 7.99 -13.08
C ASN A 63 27.46 6.89 -12.15
N LEU A 64 27.79 7.27 -10.90
CA LEU A 64 28.46 6.38 -9.94
C LEU A 64 27.54 5.96 -8.78
N GLY A 65 27.64 4.68 -8.43
CA GLY A 65 27.01 4.09 -7.24
C GLY A 65 25.51 4.35 -7.14
N SER A 66 25.10 5.08 -6.10
CA SER A 66 23.69 5.36 -5.80
C SER A 66 22.97 6.15 -6.89
N GLU A 67 23.66 7.04 -7.61
CA GLU A 67 23.04 7.84 -8.66
C GLU A 67 22.80 7.04 -9.96
N ARG A 68 23.67 6.05 -10.24
CA ARG A 68 23.45 5.08 -11.32
C ARG A 68 22.22 4.22 -11.02
N ARG A 69 22.15 3.64 -9.82
CA ARG A 69 21.00 2.84 -9.38
C ARG A 69 19.71 3.64 -9.40
N LEU A 70 19.75 4.92 -9.00
CA LEU A 70 18.60 5.81 -9.10
C LEU A 70 18.17 6.05 -10.55
N ARG A 71 19.11 6.27 -11.48
CA ARG A 71 18.80 6.40 -12.92
C ARG A 71 18.14 5.13 -13.47
N GLU A 72 18.70 3.96 -13.17
CA GLU A 72 18.14 2.67 -13.60
C GLU A 72 16.72 2.44 -13.02
N SER A 73 16.53 2.77 -11.74
CA SER A 73 15.24 2.69 -11.05
C SER A 73 14.19 3.63 -11.67
N ILE A 74 14.57 4.89 -11.93
CA ILE A 74 13.69 5.87 -12.59
C ILE A 74 13.30 5.38 -13.99
N ALA A 75 14.24 4.82 -14.76
CA ALA A 75 13.95 4.29 -16.08
C ALA A 75 12.92 3.15 -16.04
N MET A 76 13.02 2.26 -15.04
CA MET A 76 12.05 1.17 -14.84
C MET A 76 10.67 1.70 -14.46
N VAL A 77 10.60 2.68 -13.56
CA VAL A 77 9.34 3.33 -13.15
C VAL A 77 8.69 4.06 -14.33
N HIS A 78 9.47 4.81 -15.11
CA HIS A 78 8.99 5.49 -16.31
C HIS A 78 8.45 4.48 -17.32
N GLY A 79 9.21 3.42 -17.62
CA GLY A 79 8.77 2.39 -18.54
C GLY A 79 7.48 1.69 -18.10
N PHE A 80 7.27 1.50 -16.80
CA PHE A 80 6.01 0.97 -16.27
C PHE A 80 4.84 1.93 -16.47
N ALA A 81 5.02 3.22 -16.15
CA ALA A 81 4.00 4.24 -16.38
C ALA A 81 3.65 4.40 -17.87
N ASP A 82 4.66 4.40 -18.74
CA ASP A 82 4.48 4.48 -20.19
C ASP A 82 3.70 3.26 -20.72
N ARG A 83 3.90 2.06 -20.16
CA ARG A 83 3.10 0.86 -20.50
C ARG A 83 1.64 1.02 -20.10
N ILE A 84 1.36 1.53 -18.90
CA ILE A 84 -0.02 1.79 -18.44
C ILE A 84 -0.71 2.77 -19.38
N ILE A 85 -0.04 3.88 -19.71
CA ILE A 85 -0.57 4.92 -20.59
C ILE A 85 -0.89 4.35 -21.97
N ARG A 86 0.04 3.59 -22.56
CA ARG A 86 -0.14 2.96 -23.87
C ARG A 86 -1.33 2.00 -23.87
N SER A 87 -1.37 1.08 -22.91
CA SER A 87 -2.46 0.11 -22.77
C SER A 87 -3.82 0.80 -22.61
N ARG A 88 -3.89 1.90 -21.85
CA ARG A 88 -5.14 2.66 -21.71
C ARG A 88 -5.58 3.35 -23.00
N ARG A 89 -4.65 3.91 -23.78
CA ARG A 89 -4.98 4.53 -25.08
C ARG A 89 -5.55 3.49 -26.04
N GLU A 90 -4.93 2.32 -26.12
CA GLU A 90 -5.40 1.22 -26.95
C GLU A 90 -6.81 0.77 -26.54
N GLU A 91 -7.09 0.65 -25.24
CA GLU A 91 -8.44 0.31 -24.74
C GLU A 91 -9.50 1.38 -25.07
N MET A 92 -9.14 2.66 -25.02
CA MET A 92 -10.05 3.76 -25.35
C MET A 92 -10.37 3.84 -26.86
N ASP A 93 -9.40 3.54 -27.71
CA ASP A 93 -9.58 3.51 -29.18
C ASP A 93 -10.50 2.36 -29.62
N VAL A 94 -10.50 1.27 -28.87
CA VAL A 94 -11.39 0.11 -29.07
C VAL A 94 -12.80 0.34 -28.48
N GLY A 95 -13.07 1.54 -27.92
CA GLY A 95 -14.38 1.90 -27.38
C GLY A 95 -14.72 1.26 -26.03
N CYS A 96 -13.72 0.79 -25.28
CA CYS A 96 -13.94 0.28 -23.92
C CYS A 96 -14.05 1.45 -22.94
N GLU A 97 -15.28 1.84 -22.57
CA GLU A 97 -15.48 2.82 -21.49
C GLU A 97 -15.10 2.20 -20.14
N LYS A 98 -13.94 2.58 -19.62
CA LYS A 98 -13.57 2.40 -18.22
C LYS A 98 -13.62 3.75 -17.50
N HIS A 99 -14.30 3.79 -16.36
CA HIS A 99 -14.34 4.96 -15.49
C HIS A 99 -13.20 4.97 -14.47
N ASP A 100 -11.98 4.63 -14.90
CA ASP A 100 -10.82 4.69 -14.01
C ASP A 100 -10.25 6.11 -13.91
N LEU A 101 -9.45 6.37 -12.86
CA LEU A 101 -8.89 7.69 -12.59
C LEU A 101 -8.08 8.21 -13.79
N LEU A 102 -7.31 7.34 -14.44
CA LEU A 102 -6.46 7.73 -15.56
C LEU A 102 -7.29 8.15 -16.78
N SER A 103 -8.36 7.40 -17.08
CA SER A 103 -9.33 7.78 -18.13
C SER A 103 -9.96 9.15 -17.83
N ARG A 104 -10.38 9.40 -16.58
CA ARG A 104 -10.94 10.71 -16.19
C ARG A 104 -9.91 11.84 -16.29
N PHE A 105 -8.65 11.57 -15.95
CA PHE A 105 -7.56 12.54 -16.13
C PHE A 105 -7.33 12.87 -17.60
N MET A 106 -7.29 11.85 -18.46
CA MET A 106 -7.13 12.02 -19.90
C MET A 106 -8.28 12.80 -20.53
N VAL A 107 -9.53 12.58 -20.09
CA VAL A 107 -10.72 13.29 -20.59
C VAL A 107 -10.79 14.74 -20.09
N SER A 108 -10.44 15.00 -18.83
CA SER A 108 -10.62 16.32 -18.20
C SER A 108 -9.62 17.41 -18.66
N GLN A 109 -8.50 17.04 -19.29
CA GLN A 109 -7.40 17.97 -19.59
C GLN A 109 -7.25 18.36 -21.08
N GLY A 110 -8.08 17.82 -21.99
CA GLY A 110 -8.11 18.22 -23.41
C GLY A 110 -6.81 17.99 -24.20
N GLU A 111 -6.62 18.72 -25.32
CA GLU A 111 -5.50 18.56 -26.28
C GLU A 111 -4.15 19.16 -25.83
N SER A 112 -4.06 19.82 -24.68
CA SER A 112 -2.82 20.46 -24.22
C SER A 112 -1.91 19.48 -23.46
N TYR A 113 -1.43 18.44 -24.15
CA TYR A 113 -0.73 17.33 -23.51
C TYR A 113 0.73 17.19 -23.91
N THR A 114 1.65 17.22 -22.93
CA THR A 114 3.01 16.67 -23.07
C THR A 114 3.02 15.29 -22.43
N GLU A 115 3.44 14.22 -23.13
CA GLU A 115 3.47 12.84 -22.60
C GLU A 115 4.11 12.73 -21.21
N THR A 116 5.09 13.60 -20.95
CA THR A 116 5.74 13.74 -19.65
C THR A 116 4.76 14.02 -18.52
N ALA A 117 3.77 14.89 -18.71
CA ALA A 117 2.80 15.26 -17.68
C ALA A 117 1.89 14.08 -17.29
N LEU A 118 1.57 13.16 -18.22
CA LEU A 118 0.73 11.98 -17.93
C LEU A 118 1.49 10.97 -17.13
N ARG A 119 2.72 10.72 -17.58
CA ARG A 119 3.63 9.87 -16.85
C ARG A 119 3.84 10.41 -15.44
N ASP A 120 4.07 11.71 -15.27
CA ASP A 120 4.28 12.33 -13.96
C ASP A 120 3.02 12.23 -13.08
N ALA A 121 1.83 12.39 -13.65
CA ALA A 121 0.57 12.19 -12.94
C ALA A 121 0.40 10.72 -12.49
N VAL A 122 0.61 9.77 -13.39
CA VAL A 122 0.54 8.32 -13.08
C VAL A 122 1.54 7.94 -12.00
N ILE A 123 2.80 8.40 -12.11
CA ILE A 123 3.85 8.15 -11.12
C ILE A 123 3.45 8.78 -9.77
N SER A 124 2.90 9.99 -9.77
CA SER A 124 2.45 10.66 -8.55
C SER A 124 1.33 9.89 -7.85
N PHE A 125 0.35 9.36 -8.60
CA PHE A 125 -0.70 8.51 -8.03
C PHE A 125 -0.16 7.20 -7.46
N LEU A 126 0.75 6.54 -8.19
CA LEU A 126 1.39 5.31 -7.73
C LEU A 126 2.23 5.56 -6.45
N LEU A 127 2.93 6.69 -6.37
CA LEU A 127 3.75 7.08 -5.22
C LEU A 127 2.88 7.34 -4.00
N ALA A 128 1.84 8.15 -4.18
CA ALA A 128 0.94 8.55 -3.11
C ALA A 128 0.13 7.35 -2.57
N GLY A 129 -0.34 6.46 -3.44
CA GLY A 129 -1.23 5.35 -3.03
C GLY A 129 -0.52 4.12 -2.47
N ARG A 130 0.64 3.73 -3.04
CA ARG A 130 1.31 2.46 -2.70
C ARG A 130 2.04 2.53 -1.36
N GLU A 131 2.96 3.47 -1.22
CA GLU A 131 3.91 3.48 -0.10
C GLU A 131 3.23 3.89 1.21
N THR A 132 2.27 4.82 1.16
CA THR A 132 1.58 5.32 2.35
C THR A 132 0.67 4.26 2.97
N THR A 133 -0.18 3.64 2.14
CA THR A 133 -1.16 2.62 2.54
C THR A 133 -0.47 1.36 3.06
N SER A 134 0.56 0.88 2.35
CA SER A 134 1.30 -0.31 2.78
C SER A 134 2.01 -0.11 4.11
N SER A 135 2.66 1.04 4.31
CA SER A 135 3.30 1.37 5.59
C SER A 135 2.26 1.47 6.72
N ALA A 136 1.15 2.21 6.50
CA ALA A 136 0.08 2.37 7.48
C ALA A 136 -0.49 1.02 7.94
N LEU A 137 -0.78 0.11 7.00
CA LEU A 137 -1.28 -1.23 7.32
C LEU A 137 -0.25 -2.06 8.09
N THR A 138 1.03 -1.96 7.73
CA THR A 138 2.10 -2.68 8.43
C THR A 138 2.19 -2.23 9.90
N TRP A 139 2.15 -0.92 10.15
CA TRP A 139 2.09 -0.37 11.50
C TRP A 139 0.80 -0.76 12.23
N PHE A 140 -0.34 -0.74 11.54
CA PHE A 140 -1.63 -1.12 12.08
C PHE A 140 -1.62 -2.57 12.59
N PHE A 141 -1.18 -3.53 11.79
CA PHE A 141 -1.17 -4.95 12.20
C PHE A 141 -0.19 -5.24 13.34
N TRP A 142 0.94 -4.53 13.41
CA TRP A 142 1.86 -4.62 14.55
C TRP A 142 1.27 -4.03 15.84
N LEU A 143 0.56 -2.91 15.75
CA LEU A 143 -0.16 -2.35 16.90
C LEU A 143 -1.30 -3.27 17.35
N LEU A 144 -2.01 -3.85 16.39
CA LEU A 144 -3.12 -4.76 16.64
C LEU A 144 -2.66 -6.07 17.30
N SER A 145 -1.52 -6.63 16.87
CA SER A 145 -0.96 -7.84 17.48
C SER A 145 -0.58 -7.66 18.95
N SER A 146 -0.39 -6.41 19.39
CA SER A 146 -0.12 -6.07 20.79
C SER A 146 -1.38 -5.79 21.60
N ARG A 147 -2.58 -5.81 20.98
CA ARG A 147 -3.88 -5.47 21.57
C ARG A 147 -5.00 -6.42 21.12
N PRO A 148 -5.06 -7.65 21.67
CA PRO A 148 -6.08 -8.63 21.30
C PRO A 148 -7.52 -8.19 21.65
N ASP A 149 -7.66 -7.28 22.61
CA ASP A 149 -8.94 -6.65 22.97
C ASP A 149 -9.48 -5.78 21.83
N VAL A 150 -8.61 -5.00 21.18
CA VAL A 150 -8.98 -4.17 20.03
C VAL A 150 -9.29 -5.04 18.81
N GLU A 151 -8.50 -6.09 18.55
CA GLU A 151 -8.78 -7.04 17.47
C GLU A 151 -10.16 -7.69 17.62
N ARG A 152 -10.53 -8.12 18.82
CA ARG A 152 -11.84 -8.70 19.09
C ARG A 152 -12.95 -7.71 18.80
N ARG A 153 -12.83 -6.46 19.27
CA ARG A 153 -13.83 -5.41 19.03
C ARG A 153 -13.99 -5.10 17.54
N ILE A 154 -12.89 -5.06 16.79
CA ILE A 154 -12.93 -4.86 15.34
C ILE A 154 -13.60 -6.05 14.66
N ARG A 155 -13.35 -7.28 15.10
CA ARG A 155 -14.01 -8.47 14.56
C ARG A 155 -15.50 -8.51 14.89
N ASP A 156 -15.87 -8.18 16.12
CA ASP A 156 -17.27 -8.04 16.52
C ASP A 156 -17.96 -6.99 15.66
N GLU A 157 -17.30 -5.85 15.43
CA GLU A 157 -17.78 -4.81 14.53
C GLU A 157 -17.93 -5.35 13.10
N VAL A 158 -16.91 -5.97 12.50
CA VAL A 158 -16.96 -6.52 11.14
C VAL A 158 -18.04 -7.61 10.98
N ALA A 159 -18.35 -8.37 12.03
CA ALA A 159 -19.35 -9.42 11.97
C ALA A 159 -20.76 -8.88 11.66
N ALA A 160 -21.54 -9.67 10.90
CA ALA A 160 -22.91 -9.33 10.51
C ALA A 160 -23.86 -9.09 11.71
N SER A 161 -23.51 -9.58 12.90
CA SER A 161 -24.24 -9.32 14.15
C SER A 161 -24.22 -7.85 14.58
N VAL A 162 -23.23 -7.05 14.15
CA VAL A 162 -23.14 -5.62 14.48
C VAL A 162 -23.62 -4.72 13.34
N TRP A 163 -23.35 -5.06 12.07
CA TRP A 163 -23.82 -4.27 10.93
C TRP A 163 -25.25 -4.60 10.46
N GLY A 164 -25.85 -5.69 10.96
CA GLY A 164 -27.21 -6.13 10.64
C GLY A 164 -27.30 -6.93 9.33
N ALA A 165 -28.47 -7.54 9.09
CA ALA A 165 -28.74 -8.29 7.86
C ALA A 165 -28.64 -7.45 6.57
N ASP A 166 -28.62 -6.13 6.71
CA ASP A 166 -28.55 -5.15 5.63
C ASP A 166 -27.14 -4.56 5.45
N ALA A 167 -26.09 -5.16 6.02
CA ALA A 167 -24.70 -4.68 5.95
C ALA A 167 -24.20 -4.39 4.52
N LEU A 168 -24.71 -5.12 3.52
CA LEU A 168 -24.38 -4.93 2.10
C LEU A 168 -25.19 -3.82 1.41
N ALA A 169 -26.21 -3.28 2.08
CA ALA A 169 -27.00 -2.16 1.57
C ALA A 169 -26.37 -0.81 1.94
N TYR A 170 -26.21 0.06 0.94
CA TYR A 170 -25.73 1.43 1.12
C TYR A 170 -26.73 2.24 1.95
N ARG A 171 -26.43 2.41 3.25
CA ARG A 171 -27.23 3.19 4.21
C ARG A 171 -26.35 4.24 4.88
N PRO A 172 -26.33 5.48 4.35
CA PRO A 172 -25.48 6.54 4.88
C PRO A 172 -25.84 6.89 6.33
N GLU A 173 -27.08 6.62 6.77
CA GLU A 173 -27.60 6.91 8.11
C GLU A 173 -26.83 6.20 9.24
N ARG A 174 -26.14 5.09 8.95
CA ARG A 174 -25.28 4.39 9.94
C ARG A 174 -24.13 5.24 10.47
N TRP A 175 -23.77 6.28 9.73
CA TRP A 175 -22.62 7.13 10.01
C TRP A 175 -23.04 8.54 10.42
N LEU A 176 -24.33 8.78 10.66
CA LEU A 176 -24.86 10.09 11.00
C LEU A 176 -25.17 10.17 12.50
N ASP A 177 -24.95 11.34 13.08
CA ASP A 177 -25.43 11.64 14.44
C ASP A 177 -26.96 11.45 14.50
N PRO A 178 -27.52 10.66 15.44
CA PRO A 178 -28.96 10.41 15.51
C PRO A 178 -29.81 11.67 15.79
N ALA A 179 -29.23 12.70 16.42
CA ALA A 179 -29.90 13.95 16.74
C ALA A 179 -29.81 14.98 15.61
N GLU A 180 -28.69 15.00 14.88
CA GLU A 180 -28.39 16.05 13.88
C GLU A 180 -28.39 15.53 12.44
N GLY A 181 -28.39 14.21 12.22
CA GLY A 181 -28.33 13.59 10.90
C GLY A 181 -27.04 13.89 10.13
N THR A 182 -25.94 14.23 10.81
CA THR A 182 -24.68 14.62 10.16
C THR A 182 -23.51 13.72 10.57
N PHE A 183 -22.68 13.33 9.59
CA PHE A 183 -21.41 12.65 9.86
C PHE A 183 -20.42 13.69 10.40
N ARG A 184 -19.89 13.47 11.61
CA ARG A 184 -18.94 14.39 12.23
C ARG A 184 -17.54 13.76 12.30
N PRO A 185 -16.72 13.88 11.25
CA PRO A 185 -15.34 13.45 11.31
C PRO A 185 -14.56 14.32 12.30
N GLU A 186 -13.51 13.74 12.90
CA GLU A 186 -12.56 14.51 13.69
C GLU A 186 -11.91 15.62 12.84
N SER A 187 -11.59 16.74 13.50
CA SER A 187 -11.02 17.90 12.81
C SER A 187 -9.70 17.52 12.12
N PRO A 188 -9.52 17.76 10.81
CA PRO A 188 -8.26 17.50 10.12
C PRO A 188 -7.07 18.28 10.71
N PHE A 189 -7.33 19.39 11.41
CA PHE A 189 -6.31 20.16 12.13
C PHE A 189 -5.90 19.53 13.47
N ARG A 190 -6.75 18.66 14.03
CA ARG A 190 -6.47 17.87 15.23
C ARG A 190 -5.87 16.50 14.88
N TYR A 191 -6.32 15.91 13.77
CA TYR A 191 -5.84 14.63 13.27
C TYR A 191 -5.22 14.79 11.88
N MET A 192 -3.95 15.19 11.85
CA MET A 192 -3.24 15.62 10.64
C MET A 192 -2.70 14.50 9.74
N ALA A 193 -3.20 13.26 9.87
CA ALA A 193 -2.69 12.10 9.12
C ALA A 193 -2.82 12.26 7.59
N PHE A 194 -3.85 12.98 7.14
CA PHE A 194 -4.08 13.32 5.73
C PHE A 194 -3.89 14.82 5.45
N HIS A 195 -3.23 15.54 6.37
CA HIS A 195 -3.15 17.01 6.40
C HIS A 195 -4.52 17.70 6.47
N ALA A 196 -4.56 19.01 6.20
CA ALA A 196 -5.76 19.85 6.24
C ALA A 196 -5.68 20.98 5.20
N GLY A 197 -6.81 21.62 4.90
CA GLY A 197 -6.88 22.78 4.01
C GLY A 197 -6.79 22.44 2.51
N PRO A 198 -6.40 23.41 1.65
CA PRO A 198 -6.40 23.25 0.18
C PRO A 198 -5.47 22.15 -0.37
N ARG A 199 -4.55 21.66 0.46
CA ARG A 199 -3.59 20.59 0.13
C ARG A 199 -3.85 19.31 0.93
N ILE A 200 -5.07 19.14 1.46
CA ILE A 200 -5.51 17.87 2.05
C ILE A 200 -5.33 16.74 1.04
N CYS A 201 -4.98 15.55 1.53
CA CYS A 201 -4.74 14.39 0.68
C CYS A 201 -5.97 14.08 -0.19
N LEU A 202 -5.79 14.21 -1.51
CA LEU A 202 -6.81 13.88 -2.51
C LEU A 202 -7.25 12.41 -2.42
N GLY A 203 -6.34 11.52 -2.01
CA GLY A 203 -6.57 10.08 -1.89
C GLY A 203 -7.16 9.63 -0.54
N LYS A 204 -7.54 10.53 0.36
CA LYS A 204 -7.99 10.17 1.73
C LYS A 204 -9.09 9.12 1.74
N GLU A 205 -10.19 9.36 1.01
CA GLU A 205 -11.34 8.44 1.01
C GLU A 205 -11.00 7.10 0.35
N MET A 206 -10.24 7.14 -0.76
CA MET A 206 -9.73 5.94 -1.42
C MET A 206 -8.86 5.11 -0.47
N ALA A 207 -7.95 5.76 0.26
CA ALA A 207 -7.06 5.10 1.21
C ALA A 207 -7.84 4.43 2.34
N TYR A 208 -8.85 5.10 2.90
CA TYR A 208 -9.70 4.49 3.92
C TYR A 208 -10.46 3.27 3.40
N ILE A 209 -11.03 3.34 2.20
CA ILE A 209 -11.72 2.20 1.59
C ILE A 209 -10.75 1.03 1.43
N GLN A 210 -9.59 1.27 0.81
CA GLN A 210 -8.58 0.23 0.60
C GLN A 210 -8.10 -0.39 1.92
N MET A 211 -7.76 0.44 2.92
CA MET A 211 -7.30 -0.04 4.22
C MET A 211 -8.37 -0.84 4.94
N LYS A 212 -9.62 -0.35 4.99
CA LYS A 212 -10.72 -1.05 5.65
C LYS A 212 -11.01 -2.39 4.99
N SER A 213 -11.06 -2.43 3.65
CA SER A 213 -11.25 -3.68 2.90
C SER A 213 -10.13 -4.68 3.20
N ILE A 214 -8.87 -4.24 3.17
CA ILE A 214 -7.73 -5.14 3.47
C ILE A 214 -7.82 -5.65 4.91
N VAL A 215 -8.09 -4.78 5.88
CA VAL A 215 -8.20 -5.17 7.29
C VAL A 215 -9.36 -6.15 7.51
N ALA A 216 -10.53 -5.88 6.93
CA ALA A 216 -11.69 -6.76 7.05
C ALA A 216 -11.37 -8.15 6.48
N CYS A 217 -10.89 -8.23 5.24
CA CYS A 217 -10.53 -9.50 4.61
C CYS A 217 -9.46 -10.27 5.41
N VAL A 218 -8.44 -9.57 5.91
CA VAL A 218 -7.35 -10.22 6.65
C VAL A 218 -7.83 -10.74 8.00
N LEU A 219 -8.65 -9.99 8.73
CA LEU A 219 -9.11 -10.39 10.06
C LEU A 219 -10.18 -11.48 10.03
N GLU A 220 -10.99 -11.53 8.97
CA GLU A 220 -11.99 -12.58 8.73
C GLU A 220 -11.29 -13.91 8.40
N GLU A 221 -10.33 -13.89 7.47
CA GLU A 221 -9.74 -15.11 6.92
C GLU A 221 -8.52 -15.62 7.70
N PHE A 222 -7.81 -14.73 8.41
CA PHE A 222 -6.50 -15.06 8.99
C PHE A 222 -6.33 -14.65 10.45
N GLU A 223 -5.61 -15.50 11.17
CA GLU A 223 -5.03 -15.22 12.48
C GLU A 223 -3.55 -14.87 12.28
N LEU A 224 -3.17 -13.67 12.72
CA LEU A 224 -1.83 -13.13 12.57
C LEU A 224 -1.11 -13.20 13.91
N ALA A 225 0.00 -13.93 13.96
CA ALA A 225 0.86 -14.00 15.14
C ALA A 225 2.19 -13.29 14.87
N VAL A 226 2.42 -12.20 15.59
CA VAL A 226 3.69 -11.46 15.61
C VAL A 226 4.44 -11.84 16.90
N ASP A 227 5.75 -11.97 16.83
CA ASP A 227 6.58 -12.15 18.03
C ASP A 227 6.49 -10.90 18.92
N GLY A 228 6.06 -11.08 20.18
CA GLY A 228 5.94 -9.98 21.14
C GLY A 228 7.27 -9.31 21.51
N ALA A 229 8.40 -10.00 21.27
CA ALA A 229 9.74 -9.42 21.42
C ALA A 229 10.15 -8.54 20.23
N TYR A 230 9.45 -8.63 19.08
CA TYR A 230 9.80 -7.87 17.89
C TYR A 230 9.65 -6.38 18.13
N ARG A 231 10.69 -5.62 17.78
CA ARG A 231 10.70 -4.16 17.84
C ARG A 231 11.01 -3.62 16.44
N PRO A 232 10.05 -2.96 15.78
CA PRO A 232 10.24 -2.48 14.42
C PRO A 232 11.24 -1.33 14.41
N ARG A 233 12.27 -1.46 13.57
CA ARG A 233 13.19 -0.36 13.31
C ARG A 233 12.54 0.62 12.33
N GLN A 234 12.44 1.87 12.76
CA GLN A 234 11.90 2.95 11.95
C GLN A 234 12.94 3.41 10.93
N VAL A 235 12.49 3.60 9.69
CA VAL A 235 13.28 4.25 8.64
C VAL A 235 12.57 5.53 8.25
N THR A 236 13.22 6.65 8.50
CA THR A 236 12.76 7.97 8.06
C THR A 236 13.16 8.16 6.60
N SER A 237 12.26 7.77 5.69
CA SER A 237 12.33 8.08 4.27
C SER A 237 11.25 9.11 3.91
N LEU A 238 10.78 9.15 2.66
CA LEU A 238 9.61 9.91 2.24
C LEU A 238 8.37 9.58 3.10
N THR A 239 8.27 8.34 3.57
CA THR A 239 7.28 7.88 4.56
C THR A 239 8.00 7.25 5.76
N LEU A 240 7.33 7.26 6.93
CA LEU A 240 7.78 6.50 8.09
C LEU A 240 7.40 5.03 7.88
N ARG A 241 8.38 4.16 7.67
CA ARG A 241 8.18 2.72 7.42
C ARG A 241 9.01 1.83 8.34
N MET A 242 8.60 0.58 8.45
CA MET A 242 9.44 -0.47 9.06
C MET A 242 10.56 -0.85 8.09
N ALA A 243 11.78 -0.98 8.62
CA ALA A 243 12.94 -1.25 7.80
C ALA A 243 12.85 -2.58 7.05
N ASP A 244 12.45 -3.63 7.78
CA ASP A 244 12.50 -5.03 7.37
C ASP A 244 11.10 -5.63 7.22
N GLY A 245 10.09 -4.76 7.05
CA GLY A 245 8.68 -5.15 7.07
C GLY A 245 8.23 -5.61 8.45
N LEU A 246 7.15 -6.40 8.48
CA LEU A 246 6.62 -7.03 9.68
C LEU A 246 6.68 -8.55 9.52
N PRO A 247 7.54 -9.26 10.28
CA PRO A 247 7.53 -10.72 10.31
C PRO A 247 6.25 -11.21 10.99
N VAL A 248 5.43 -11.97 10.26
CA VAL A 248 4.15 -12.50 10.74
C VAL A 248 4.06 -14.00 10.46
N ARG A 249 3.56 -14.76 11.42
CA ARG A 249 3.05 -16.12 11.18
C ARG A 249 1.56 -16.01 10.88
N VAL A 250 1.16 -16.56 9.74
CA VAL A 250 -0.22 -16.52 9.26
C VAL A 250 -0.82 -17.91 9.41
N LYS A 251 -2.02 -17.98 9.99
CA LYS A 251 -2.83 -19.20 10.05
C LYS A 251 -4.21 -18.88 9.51
N ALA A 252 -4.75 -19.74 8.64
CA ALA A 252 -6.16 -19.62 8.24
C ALA A 252 -7.06 -19.77 9.47
N ARG A 253 -8.07 -18.92 9.59
CA ARG A 253 -9.11 -19.09 10.61
C ARG A 253 -10.05 -20.19 10.18
N VAL A 254 -10.41 -21.04 11.13
CA VAL A 254 -11.49 -22.01 10.96
C VAL A 254 -12.72 -21.33 11.54
N ASN A 255 -13.65 -20.93 10.67
CA ASN A 255 -14.96 -20.39 11.07
C ASN A 255 -15.82 -21.47 11.72
#